data_AF-A0A1W9PG80-F1
#
_entry.id   AF-A0A1W9PG80-F1
#
_cell.length_a   1.000
_cell.length_b   1.000
_cell.length_c   1.000
_cell.angle_alpha   90.00
_cell.angle_beta   90.00
_cell.angle_gamma   90.00
#
_symmetry.space_group_name_H-M   'P 1'
#
loop_
_entity.id
_entity.type
_entity.pdbx_description
1 polymer ?
#
loop_
_entity_poly.entity_id
_entity_poly.type
_entity_poly.pdbx_seq_one_letter_code
_entity_poly.pdbx_strand_id
1 'polypeptide(L)'
;MTDITTLDDPDTFNTASNDPQGFIAFISKDKVAIDEVQMIPDLIPAIKMNVDEQIKGKYLLTGSSDMFKNSKIKESLAGRMVSFNLFPLSYAEINNRGLNIIDKLFSDDFNHFDVKFEAMENDMFTDAVINGGYPEVYNLPVRAKKPGLSFTSKQGSLKISLPLKILV
;
A
#
# COMPACT_ATOMS: atom_id res chain seq x y z
N MET A 1 17.29 12.58 -0.37
CA MET A 1 16.92 11.27 -0.96
C MET A 1 16.35 10.47 0.20
N THR A 2 15.16 9.88 0.07
CA THR A 2 14.60 9.02 1.12
C THR A 2 15.16 7.63 0.90
N ASP A 3 15.87 7.08 1.88
CA ASP A 3 16.39 5.72 1.77
C ASP A 3 15.23 4.72 1.92
N ILE A 4 15.24 3.65 1.14
CA ILE A 4 14.22 2.59 1.18
C ILE A 4 14.92 1.32 1.68
N THR A 5 14.31 0.65 2.65
CA THR A 5 14.78 -0.60 3.23
C THR A 5 13.62 -1.58 3.28
N THR A 6 13.76 -2.76 2.66
CA THR A 6 12.71 -3.78 2.63
C THR A 6 13.00 -4.92 3.59
N LEU A 7 12.01 -5.31 4.39
CA LEU A 7 12.12 -6.46 5.30
C LEU A 7 11.82 -7.81 4.63
N ASP A 8 11.51 -7.81 3.33
CA ASP A 8 11.40 -9.04 2.53
C ASP A 8 12.79 -9.56 2.10
N ASP A 9 13.81 -8.71 2.16
CA ASP A 9 15.21 -9.12 1.97
C ASP A 9 15.70 -9.93 3.19
N PRO A 10 16.20 -11.18 3.01
CA PRO A 10 16.58 -12.04 4.12
C PRO A 10 17.69 -11.46 5.02
N ASP A 11 18.66 -10.75 4.45
CA ASP A 11 19.78 -10.18 5.22
C ASP A 11 19.31 -9.00 6.08
N THR A 12 18.46 -8.14 5.50
CA THR A 12 17.79 -7.05 6.20
C THR A 12 16.88 -7.60 7.30
N PHE A 13 16.07 -8.63 7.00
CA PHE A 13 15.19 -9.28 7.97
C PHE A 13 15.98 -9.82 9.15
N ASN A 14 17.04 -10.60 8.89
CA ASN A 14 17.85 -11.20 9.94
C ASN A 14 18.52 -10.13 10.81
N THR A 15 19.04 -9.07 10.20
CA THR A 15 19.66 -7.96 10.93
C THR A 15 18.65 -7.24 11.83
N ALA A 16 17.50 -6.86 11.28
CA ALA A 16 16.46 -6.13 11.99
C ALA A 16 15.77 -6.98 13.07
N SER A 17 15.64 -8.29 12.86
CA SER A 17 15.02 -9.22 13.81
C SER A 17 15.94 -9.51 15.00
N ASN A 18 17.25 -9.62 14.77
CA ASN A 18 18.22 -9.88 15.84
C ASN A 18 18.46 -8.66 16.74
N ASP A 19 18.52 -7.46 16.18
CA ASP A 19 18.67 -6.21 16.94
C ASP A 19 17.78 -5.08 16.37
N PRO A 20 16.48 -5.05 16.74
CA PRO A 20 15.55 -4.03 16.25
C PRO A 20 15.96 -2.60 16.61
N GLN A 21 16.54 -2.39 17.81
CA GLN A 21 16.93 -1.06 18.26
C GLN A 21 18.17 -0.56 17.53
N GLY A 22 19.22 -1.38 17.43
CA GLY A 22 20.42 -1.04 16.68
C GLY A 22 20.13 -0.85 15.19
N PHE A 23 19.26 -1.66 14.62
CA PHE A 23 18.81 -1.50 13.23
C PHE A 23 18.12 -0.15 13.00
N ILE A 24 17.13 0.20 13.82
CA ILE A 24 16.45 1.51 13.72
C ILE A 24 17.45 2.65 13.94
N ALA A 25 18.35 2.57 14.92
CA ALA A 25 19.37 3.59 15.14
C ALA A 25 20.29 3.76 13.92
N PHE A 26 20.62 2.66 13.22
CA PHE A 26 21.45 2.67 12.03
C PHE A 26 20.77 3.32 10.82
N ILE A 27 19.53 2.90 10.49
CA ILE A 27 18.81 3.38 9.29
C ILE A 27 18.19 4.77 9.48
N SER A 28 17.99 5.19 10.72
CA SER A 28 17.30 6.45 11.02
C SER A 28 18.25 7.66 11.04
N LYS A 29 19.31 7.67 10.25
CA LYS A 29 20.14 8.88 10.11
C LYS A 29 19.39 10.00 9.38
N ASP A 30 18.57 9.62 8.42
CA ASP A 30 17.69 10.50 7.63
C ASP A 30 16.25 9.96 7.62
N LYS A 31 15.40 10.53 6.76
CA LYS A 31 14.06 9.97 6.49
C LYS A 31 14.20 8.63 5.78
N VAL A 32 13.49 7.62 6.27
CA VAL A 32 13.58 6.25 5.75
C VAL A 32 12.20 5.65 5.50
N ALA A 33 12.07 4.93 4.40
CA ALA A 33 10.94 4.07 4.13
C ALA A 33 11.28 2.62 4.50
N ILE A 34 10.48 2.02 5.38
CA ILE A 34 10.62 0.63 5.81
C ILE A 34 9.48 -0.17 5.19
N ASP A 35 9.83 -1.06 4.27
CA ASP A 35 8.89 -1.87 3.53
C ASP A 35 8.64 -3.24 4.17
N GLU A 36 7.40 -3.71 4.03
CA GLU A 36 6.87 -4.92 4.64
C GLU A 36 7.11 -4.98 6.17
N VAL A 37 6.84 -3.87 6.88
CA VAL A 37 7.03 -3.76 8.35
C VAL A 37 6.30 -4.87 9.13
N GLN A 38 5.27 -5.47 8.55
CA GLN A 38 4.58 -6.65 9.08
C GLN A 38 5.47 -7.85 9.37
N MET A 39 6.57 -7.98 8.64
CA MET A 39 7.46 -9.13 8.77
C MET A 39 8.10 -9.17 10.15
N ILE A 40 8.30 -8.01 10.77
CA ILE A 40 8.91 -7.88 12.10
C ILE A 40 8.05 -6.96 12.97
N PRO A 41 6.95 -7.46 13.56
CA PRO A 41 6.09 -6.68 14.44
C PRO A 41 6.83 -6.09 15.66
N ASP A 42 7.89 -6.76 16.11
CA ASP A 42 8.74 -6.35 17.23
C ASP A 42 9.66 -5.16 16.89
N LEU A 43 9.66 -4.69 15.64
CA LEU A 43 10.33 -3.46 15.22
C LEU A 43 9.57 -2.21 15.70
N ILE A 44 8.26 -2.33 15.94
CA ILE A 44 7.38 -1.20 16.30
C ILE A 44 7.83 -0.49 17.60
N PRO A 45 8.13 -1.20 18.72
CA PRO A 45 8.69 -0.55 19.91
C PRO A 45 9.99 0.23 19.64
N ALA A 46 10.88 -0.29 18.81
CA ALA A 46 12.14 0.39 18.46
C ALA A 46 11.89 1.68 17.66
N ILE A 47 10.96 1.64 16.69
CA ILE A 47 10.53 2.82 15.93
C ILE A 47 9.93 3.85 16.90
N LYS A 48 9.03 3.43 17.79
CA LYS A 48 8.40 4.32 18.78
C LYS A 48 9.43 5.05 19.63
N MET A 49 10.38 4.31 20.21
CA MET A 49 11.44 4.91 21.04
C MET A 49 12.23 5.96 20.27
N ASN A 50 12.61 5.67 19.02
CA ASN A 50 13.35 6.64 18.20
C ASN A 50 12.49 7.86 17.82
N VAL A 51 11.20 7.68 17.51
CA VAL A 51 10.29 8.81 17.20
C VAL A 51 10.06 9.69 18.42
N ASP A 52 9.98 9.12 19.62
CA ASP A 52 9.81 9.87 20.87
C ASP A 52 11.02 10.78 21.17
N GLU A 53 12.22 10.40 20.71
CA GLU A 53 13.46 11.15 20.92
C GLU A 53 13.79 12.13 19.78
N GLN A 54 13.10 12.04 18.63
CA GLN A 54 13.49 12.75 17.41
C GLN A 54 12.34 13.51 16.73
N ILE A 55 12.59 13.99 15.50
CA ILE A 55 11.65 14.77 14.70
C ILE A 55 10.54 13.87 14.14
N LYS A 56 9.29 14.35 14.20
CA LYS A 56 8.12 13.69 13.61
C LYS A 56 8.24 13.53 12.08
N GLY A 57 7.61 12.50 11.52
CA GLY A 57 7.55 12.27 10.06
C GLY A 57 8.86 11.74 9.45
N LYS A 58 9.61 10.96 10.24
CA LYS A 58 10.90 10.39 9.86
C LYS A 58 10.78 9.03 9.16
N TYR A 59 9.69 8.32 9.43
CA TYR A 59 9.48 6.97 8.93
C TYR A 59 8.30 6.95 7.98
N LEU A 60 8.50 6.30 6.83
CA LEU A 60 7.43 5.84 5.97
C LEU A 60 7.31 4.33 6.15
N LEU A 61 6.26 3.80 6.76
CA LEU A 61 6.11 2.34 6.90
C LEU A 61 5.16 1.82 5.85
N THR A 62 5.56 0.78 5.11
CA THR A 62 4.70 0.09 4.16
C THR A 62 4.41 -1.34 4.57
N GLY A 63 3.27 -1.84 4.08
CA GLY A 63 2.87 -3.21 4.33
C GLY A 63 1.63 -3.63 3.56
N SER A 64 1.73 -4.76 2.89
CA SER A 64 0.63 -5.45 2.22
C SER A 64 -0.44 -6.01 3.19
N SER A 65 -0.09 -6.37 4.42
CA SER A 65 -1.03 -6.97 5.39
C SER A 65 -1.57 -5.99 6.43
N ASP A 66 -2.75 -6.30 6.99
CA ASP A 66 -3.40 -5.43 7.99
C ASP A 66 -2.82 -5.62 9.40
N MET A 67 -1.53 -5.26 9.55
CA MET A 67 -0.78 -5.30 10.81
C MET A 67 -1.46 -4.55 11.94
N PHE A 68 -2.12 -3.45 11.59
CA PHE A 68 -2.77 -2.60 12.56
C PHE A 68 -4.08 -3.18 13.08
N LYS A 69 -4.57 -4.34 12.60
CA LYS A 69 -5.61 -5.08 13.36
C LYS A 69 -5.14 -5.50 14.74
N ASN A 70 -3.82 -5.60 14.95
CA ASN A 70 -3.25 -5.83 16.26
C ASN A 70 -3.38 -4.57 17.14
N SER A 71 -4.26 -4.65 18.15
CA SER A 71 -4.52 -3.55 19.09
C SER A 71 -3.25 -3.06 19.79
N LYS A 72 -2.29 -3.95 20.06
CA LYS A 72 -1.01 -3.59 20.71
C LYS A 72 -0.17 -2.64 19.85
N ILE A 73 -0.16 -2.84 18.53
CA ILE A 73 0.59 -1.99 17.60
C ILE A 73 -0.07 -0.61 17.51
N LYS A 74 -1.41 -0.56 17.40
CA LYS A 74 -2.16 0.71 17.41
C LYS A 74 -1.93 1.51 18.68
N GLU A 75 -1.95 0.85 19.83
CA GLU A 75 -1.72 1.49 21.12
C GLU A 75 -0.28 2.01 21.23
N SER A 76 0.70 1.21 20.78
CA SER A 76 2.11 1.59 20.81
C SER A 76 2.40 2.86 20.00
N LEU A 77 1.77 3.02 18.83
CA LEU A 77 1.96 4.16 17.92
C LEU A 77 0.87 5.24 18.02
N ALA A 78 0.01 5.20 19.05
CA ALA A 78 -1.09 6.13 19.21
C ALA A 78 -0.60 7.61 19.21
N GLY A 79 -1.24 8.43 18.38
CA GLY A 79 -0.95 9.86 18.24
C GLY A 79 0.37 10.20 17.52
N ARG A 80 1.10 9.20 17.01
CA ARG A 80 2.42 9.35 16.35
C ARG A 80 2.45 8.79 14.93
N MET A 81 1.30 8.37 14.44
CA MET A 81 1.15 7.64 13.21
C MET A 81 -0.13 8.08 12.52
N VAL A 82 -0.03 8.34 11.23
CA VAL A 82 -1.17 8.43 10.33
C VAL A 82 -1.14 7.23 9.41
N SER A 83 -2.26 6.51 9.28
CA SER A 83 -2.35 5.33 8.40
C SER A 83 -3.26 5.65 7.22
N PHE A 84 -2.76 5.38 6.02
CA PHE A 84 -3.50 5.43 4.77
C PHE A 84 -3.68 4.02 4.24
N ASN A 85 -4.85 3.71 3.70
CA ASN A 85 -5.07 2.48 2.92
C ASN A 85 -5.01 2.85 1.45
N LEU A 86 -4.11 2.24 0.68
CA LEU A 86 -4.11 2.36 -0.77
C LEU A 86 -5.02 1.31 -1.38
N PHE A 87 -5.84 1.74 -2.32
CA PHE A 87 -6.63 0.86 -3.18
C PHE A 87 -5.81 0.46 -4.41
N PRO A 88 -6.23 -0.60 -5.14
CA PRO A 88 -5.69 -0.86 -6.47
C PRO A 88 -5.79 0.38 -7.35
N LEU A 89 -4.87 0.52 -8.29
CA LEU A 89 -4.86 1.64 -9.22
C LEU A 89 -6.19 1.68 -9.99
N SER A 90 -6.71 2.88 -10.15
CA SER A 90 -7.80 3.15 -11.07
C SER A 90 -7.38 2.91 -12.52
N TYR A 91 -8.35 2.66 -13.39
CA TYR A 91 -8.10 2.58 -14.82
C TYR A 91 -7.43 3.85 -15.36
N ALA A 92 -7.75 5.02 -14.79
CA ALA A 92 -7.13 6.28 -15.15
C ALA A 92 -5.63 6.29 -14.80
N GLU A 93 -5.25 5.89 -13.59
CA GLU A 93 -3.85 5.82 -13.15
C GLU A 93 -3.03 4.83 -14.00
N ILE A 94 -3.58 3.64 -14.26
CA ILE A 94 -2.94 2.62 -15.11
C ILE A 94 -2.63 3.18 -16.52
N ASN A 95 -3.53 4.01 -17.05
CA ASN A 95 -3.40 4.59 -18.38
C ASN A 95 -2.82 6.02 -18.36
N ASN A 96 -2.26 6.47 -17.23
CA ASN A 96 -1.71 7.83 -17.05
C ASN A 96 -2.68 8.96 -17.47
N ARG A 97 -3.97 8.77 -17.21
CA ARG A 97 -5.03 9.76 -17.45
C ARG A 97 -5.22 10.61 -16.20
N GLY A 98 -5.36 11.92 -16.38
CA GLY A 98 -5.51 12.87 -15.26
C GLY A 98 -6.89 12.89 -14.61
N LEU A 99 -7.87 12.13 -15.11
CA LEU A 99 -9.23 12.15 -14.59
C LEU A 99 -9.44 11.06 -13.54
N ASN A 100 -9.50 11.47 -12.28
CA ASN A 100 -9.98 10.63 -11.19
C ASN A 100 -11.50 10.81 -11.04
N ILE A 101 -12.26 9.75 -11.33
CA ILE A 101 -13.72 9.78 -11.26
C ILE A 101 -14.22 10.04 -9.83
N ILE A 102 -13.48 9.58 -8.82
CA ILE A 102 -13.84 9.78 -7.41
C ILE A 102 -13.73 11.26 -7.07
N ASP A 103 -12.61 11.91 -7.42
CA ASP A 103 -12.42 13.34 -7.20
C ASP A 103 -13.50 14.15 -7.91
N LYS A 104 -13.90 13.72 -9.12
CA LYS A 104 -14.98 14.37 -9.86
C LYS A 104 -16.35 14.20 -9.21
N LEU A 105 -16.66 13.00 -8.70
CA LEU A 105 -17.92 12.71 -7.99
C LEU A 105 -18.08 13.54 -6.71
N PHE A 106 -16.96 13.83 -6.03
CA PHE A 106 -16.95 14.67 -4.83
C PHE A 106 -16.71 16.15 -5.10
N SER A 107 -16.62 16.57 -6.37
CA SER A 107 -16.48 17.98 -6.75
C SER A 107 -17.84 18.68 -6.80
N ASP A 108 -17.82 20.02 -6.66
CA ASP A 108 -19.03 20.86 -6.78
C ASP A 108 -19.66 20.83 -8.19
N ASP A 109 -18.92 20.31 -9.18
CA ASP A 109 -19.30 20.29 -10.59
C ASP A 109 -19.31 18.86 -11.15
N PHE A 110 -19.87 17.90 -10.42
CA PHE A 110 -19.91 16.49 -10.83
C PHE A 110 -20.69 16.23 -12.15
N ASN A 111 -21.47 17.20 -12.63
CA ASN A 111 -22.28 17.08 -13.85
C ASN A 111 -21.53 17.47 -15.13
N HIS A 112 -20.36 18.10 -15.03
CA HIS A 112 -19.62 18.57 -16.20
C HIS A 112 -18.27 17.88 -16.34
N PHE A 113 -18.12 17.04 -17.35
CA PHE A 113 -16.84 16.37 -17.62
C PHE A 113 -16.10 17.13 -18.72
N ASP A 114 -15.08 17.90 -18.36
CA ASP A 114 -14.19 18.57 -19.32
C ASP A 114 -13.15 17.57 -19.87
N VAL A 115 -13.66 16.43 -20.34
CA VAL A 115 -12.89 15.39 -21.01
C VAL A 115 -13.63 14.88 -22.22
N LYS A 116 -12.88 14.59 -23.27
CA LYS A 116 -13.39 13.81 -24.39
C LYS A 116 -13.40 12.36 -23.98
N PHE A 117 -14.59 11.79 -23.82
CA PHE A 117 -14.73 10.34 -23.68
C PHE A 117 -14.34 9.70 -25.00
N GLU A 118 -13.16 9.08 -25.04
CA GLU A 118 -12.76 8.23 -26.15
C GLU A 118 -13.60 6.95 -26.10
N ALA A 119 -14.09 6.52 -27.27
CA ALA A 119 -14.73 5.22 -27.39
C ALA A 119 -13.70 4.14 -27.04
N MET A 120 -14.07 3.22 -26.16
CA MET A 120 -13.26 2.07 -25.81
C MET A 120 -13.75 0.85 -26.60
N GLU A 121 -12.83 0.13 -27.23
CA GLU A 121 -13.15 -1.14 -27.86
C GLU A 121 -13.55 -2.19 -26.82
N ASN A 122 -14.47 -3.10 -27.18
CA ASN A 122 -14.99 -4.12 -26.26
C ASN A 122 -13.89 -5.01 -25.67
N ASP A 123 -12.86 -5.33 -26.45
CA ASP A 123 -11.75 -6.16 -26.01
C ASP A 123 -10.91 -5.43 -24.95
N MET A 124 -10.64 -4.14 -25.17
CA MET A 124 -9.93 -3.30 -24.20
C MET A 124 -10.72 -3.14 -22.89
N PHE A 125 -12.04 -3.00 -22.98
CA PHE A 125 -12.92 -2.96 -21.82
C PHE A 125 -12.89 -4.28 -21.05
N THR A 126 -13.00 -5.39 -21.76
CA THR A 126 -12.97 -6.74 -21.18
C THR A 126 -11.64 -6.98 -20.48
N ASP A 127 -10.52 -6.62 -21.11
CA ASP A 127 -9.19 -6.71 -20.52
C ASP A 127 -9.07 -5.83 -19.28
N ALA A 128 -9.58 -4.59 -19.30
CA ALA A 128 -9.57 -3.71 -18.14
C ALA A 128 -10.32 -4.34 -16.94
N VAL A 129 -11.48 -4.95 -17.20
CA VAL A 129 -12.29 -5.62 -16.18
C VAL A 129 -11.60 -6.88 -15.65
N ILE A 130 -10.99 -7.68 -16.52
CA ILE A 130 -10.29 -8.92 -16.12
C ILE A 130 -9.03 -8.61 -15.32
N ASN A 131 -8.23 -7.64 -15.77
CA ASN A 131 -6.97 -7.25 -15.13
C ASN A 131 -7.20 -6.48 -13.82
N GLY A 132 -8.30 -5.73 -13.72
CA GLY A 132 -8.59 -4.91 -12.55
C GLY A 132 -7.56 -3.81 -12.33
N GLY A 133 -7.32 -3.44 -11.07
CA GLY A 133 -6.42 -2.34 -10.69
C GLY A 133 -5.08 -2.76 -10.07
N TYR A 134 -4.83 -4.06 -9.87
CA TYR A 134 -3.63 -4.53 -9.19
C TYR A 134 -2.44 -4.53 -10.16
N PRO A 135 -1.37 -3.75 -9.89
CA PRO A 135 -0.23 -3.63 -10.80
C PRO A 135 0.41 -4.98 -11.16
N GLU A 136 0.46 -5.91 -10.20
CA GLU A 136 1.09 -7.22 -10.36
C GLU A 136 0.37 -8.09 -11.41
N VAL A 137 -0.94 -7.88 -11.60
CA VAL A 137 -1.75 -8.63 -12.57
C VAL A 137 -1.33 -8.33 -14.01
N TYR A 138 -0.82 -7.12 -14.28
CA TYR A 138 -0.39 -6.71 -15.61
C TYR A 138 0.85 -7.48 -16.10
N ASN A 139 1.65 -8.02 -15.16
CA ASN A 139 2.85 -8.80 -15.47
C ASN A 139 2.58 -10.31 -15.57
N LEU A 140 1.36 -10.77 -15.29
CA LEU A 140 1.02 -12.20 -15.34
C LEU A 140 0.73 -12.66 -16.77
N PRO A 141 1.10 -13.90 -17.14
CA PRO A 141 0.65 -14.49 -18.39
C PRO A 141 -0.87 -14.66 -18.38
N VAL A 142 -1.52 -14.57 -19.54
CA VAL A 142 -3.00 -14.63 -19.69
C VAL A 142 -3.63 -15.81 -18.95
N ARG A 143 -2.97 -16.98 -18.93
CA ARG A 143 -3.46 -18.19 -18.23
C ARG A 143 -3.44 -18.08 -16.70
N ALA A 144 -2.60 -17.21 -16.14
CA ALA A 144 -2.50 -16.95 -14.70
C ALA A 144 -3.41 -15.79 -14.25
N LYS A 145 -3.93 -15.00 -15.19
CA LYS A 145 -4.93 -13.96 -14.93
C LYS A 145 -6.27 -14.63 -14.65
N LYS A 146 -6.63 -14.74 -13.38
CA LYS A 146 -7.99 -15.12 -12.97
C LYS A 146 -8.83 -13.84 -12.98
N PRO A 147 -10.00 -13.82 -13.65
CA PRO A 147 -10.87 -12.64 -13.62
C PRO A 147 -11.16 -12.29 -12.15
N GLY A 148 -10.77 -11.09 -11.74
CA GLY A 148 -10.90 -10.58 -10.37
C GLY A 148 -12.34 -10.34 -9.90
N LEU A 149 -13.34 -10.67 -10.74
CA LEU A 149 -14.76 -10.61 -10.42
C LEU A 149 -15.34 -12.02 -10.31
N SER A 150 -15.02 -12.71 -9.23
CA SER A 150 -15.94 -13.69 -8.65
C SER A 150 -16.81 -12.97 -7.63
N PHE A 151 -18.05 -12.62 -8.03
CA PHE A 151 -19.11 -12.30 -7.08
C PHE A 151 -19.49 -13.59 -6.34
N THR A 152 -18.75 -13.95 -5.29
CA THR A 152 -19.17 -15.03 -4.39
C THR A 152 -20.06 -14.47 -3.29
N SER A 153 -21.36 -14.70 -3.43
CA SER A 153 -22.25 -14.83 -2.26
C SER A 153 -21.63 -15.86 -1.32
N LYS A 154 -21.45 -15.45 -0.05
CA LYS A 154 -20.93 -16.16 1.13
C LYS A 154 -20.39 -17.59 0.95
N GLN A 155 -19.17 -17.76 1.47
CA GLN A 155 -18.41 -18.99 1.74
C GLN A 155 -17.59 -19.56 0.58
N GLY A 156 -16.45 -18.91 0.31
CA GLY A 156 -15.37 -19.43 -0.53
C GLY A 156 -14.26 -18.38 -0.65
N SER A 157 -13.38 -18.31 0.36
CA SER A 157 -12.39 -17.26 0.51
C SER A 157 -11.23 -17.38 -0.51
N LEU A 158 -11.19 -16.46 -1.46
CA LEU A 158 -9.95 -15.94 -2.03
C LEU A 158 -9.94 -14.42 -1.77
N LYS A 159 -9.15 -13.99 -0.79
CA LYS A 159 -8.87 -12.57 -0.53
C LYS A 159 -7.61 -12.20 -1.29
N ILE A 160 -7.75 -11.40 -2.33
CA ILE A 160 -6.68 -10.49 -2.73
C ILE A 160 -7.18 -9.09 -2.39
N SER A 161 -6.98 -8.76 -1.11
CA SER A 161 -7.06 -7.41 -0.60
C SER A 161 -5.81 -7.23 0.24
N LEU A 162 -4.78 -6.71 -0.40
CA LEU A 162 -3.61 -6.21 0.30
C LEU A 162 -3.63 -4.70 0.04
N PRO A 163 -4.42 -3.93 0.81
CA PRO A 163 -4.23 -2.49 0.79
C PRO A 163 -2.80 -2.24 1.26
N LEU A 164 -1.93 -1.73 0.37
CA LEU A 164 -0.66 -1.18 0.79
C LEU A 164 -0.98 -0.08 1.79
N LYS A 165 -0.55 -0.25 3.03
CA LYS A 165 -0.70 0.79 4.03
C LYS A 165 0.52 1.64 4.04
N ILE A 166 0.34 2.95 3.90
CA ILE A 166 1.42 3.90 4.12
C ILE A 166 1.23 4.51 5.51
N LEU A 167 2.29 4.50 6.30
CA LEU A 167 2.35 5.21 7.57
C LEU A 167 3.31 6.37 7.49
N VAL A 168 2.88 7.53 7.96
CA VAL A 168 3.68 8.77 8.05
C VAL A 168 3.75 9.25 9.49
#